data_AF-A0A2V3WEN3-F1
#
_entry.id   AF-A0A2V3WEN3-F1
#
_cell.length_a   1.000
_cell.length_b   1.000
_cell.length_c   1.000
_cell.angle_alpha   90.00
_cell.angle_beta   90.00
_cell.angle_gamma   90.00
#
_symmetry.space_group_name_H-M   'P 1'
#
loop_
_entity.id
_entity.type
_entity.pdbx_description
1 polymer ?
#
loop_
_entity_poly.entity_id
_entity_poly.type
_entity_poly.pdbx_seq_one_letter_code
_entity_poly.pdbx_strand_id
1 'polypeptide(L)'
;MMSINHARSYQPTAPKRQQSKQVKVVVKSKKYTTGEYVLWGAYAAMFAVALFLLVHMSSNVDQLNRNIESLKGDVSEQTTLNENLTYQKMEYSNPERILAIAKENGLDIQNTKVKQATTIE
;
A
#
# COMPACT_ATOMS: atom_id res chain seq x y z
N MET A 1 -17.69 113.02 -1.30
CA MET A 1 -19.14 112.77 -1.53
C MET A 1 -19.44 111.35 -1.08
N MET A 2 -20.51 111.20 -0.29
CA MET A 2 -21.40 110.04 0.00
C MET A 2 -21.02 108.68 -0.64
N SER A 3 -21.20 107.51 -0.01
CA SER A 3 -22.26 107.07 0.90
C SER A 3 -21.84 105.72 1.53
N ILE A 4 -21.69 105.62 2.85
CA ILE A 4 -22.63 104.98 3.80
C ILE A 4 -22.94 103.51 3.48
N ASN A 5 -22.18 102.65 4.17
CA ASN A 5 -22.60 101.34 4.65
C ASN A 5 -24.02 101.41 5.20
N HIS A 6 -24.93 100.51 4.83
CA HIS A 6 -25.94 99.95 5.75
C HIS A 6 -26.67 98.78 5.10
N ALA A 7 -26.61 97.63 5.76
CA ALA A 7 -27.73 96.75 6.09
C ALA A 7 -27.30 95.28 6.03
N ARG A 8 -26.79 94.82 7.17
CA ARG A 8 -26.53 93.41 7.45
C ARG A 8 -27.85 92.77 7.84
N SER A 9 -28.53 92.11 6.90
CA SER A 9 -29.66 91.24 7.21
C SER A 9 -29.15 89.86 7.62
N TYR A 10 -29.19 89.59 8.91
CA TYR A 10 -29.02 88.26 9.46
C TYR A 10 -30.29 87.44 9.20
N GLN A 11 -30.19 86.39 8.39
CA GLN A 11 -31.15 85.29 8.37
C GLN A 11 -30.51 84.06 9.03
N PRO A 12 -31.02 83.58 10.18
CA PRO A 12 -30.69 82.26 10.67
C PRO A 12 -31.70 81.22 10.14
N THR A 13 -31.23 79.97 10.07
CA THR A 13 -31.92 78.70 9.72
C THR A 13 -31.73 78.22 8.27
N ALA A 14 -31.29 76.99 7.99
CA ALA A 14 -31.34 75.75 8.76
C ALA A 14 -29.97 75.01 8.75
N PRO A 15 -29.68 74.12 9.73
CA PRO A 15 -28.49 73.28 9.66
C PRO A 15 -28.57 72.42 8.40
N LYS A 16 -27.63 72.65 7.47
CA LYS A 16 -27.38 71.73 6.36
C LYS A 16 -27.07 70.39 7.02
N ARG A 17 -28.02 69.44 6.97
CA ARG A 17 -27.79 68.06 7.41
C ARG A 17 -26.54 67.63 6.68
N GLN A 18 -25.43 67.58 7.39
CA GLN A 18 -24.23 66.94 6.89
C GLN A 18 -24.71 65.53 6.63
N GLN A 19 -24.97 65.22 5.36
CA GLN A 19 -24.96 63.84 4.92
C GLN A 19 -23.52 63.45 5.22
N SER A 20 -23.30 62.88 6.41
CA SER A 20 -22.12 62.12 6.70
C SER A 20 -22.05 61.18 5.52
N LYS A 21 -21.15 61.47 4.59
CA LYS A 21 -20.84 60.58 3.49
C LYS A 21 -20.39 59.33 4.22
N GLN A 22 -21.31 58.40 4.41
CA GLN A 22 -20.98 57.10 4.93
C GLN A 22 -20.07 56.56 3.83
N VAL A 23 -18.77 56.75 4.04
CA VAL A 23 -17.77 56.12 3.22
C VAL A 23 -18.08 54.65 3.45
N LYS A 24 -18.81 54.06 2.50
CA LYS A 24 -19.03 52.63 2.45
C LYS A 24 -17.62 52.09 2.33
N VAL A 25 -17.05 51.73 3.48
CA VAL A 25 -15.75 51.08 3.53
C VAL A 25 -16.02 49.79 2.77
N VAL A 26 -15.57 49.76 1.52
CA VAL A 26 -15.56 48.52 0.75
C VAL A 26 -14.52 47.69 1.44
N VAL A 27 -14.96 46.96 2.46
CA VAL A 27 -14.14 45.93 3.10
C VAL A 27 -13.90 44.94 1.99
N LYS A 28 -12.74 45.01 1.34
CA LYS A 28 -12.31 43.99 0.39
C LYS A 28 -12.20 42.73 1.24
N SER A 29 -13.24 41.89 1.22
CA SER A 29 -13.18 40.58 1.85
C SER A 29 -12.03 39.85 1.18
N LYS A 30 -10.96 39.64 1.95
CA LYS A 30 -9.83 38.86 1.48
C LYS A 30 -10.38 37.45 1.28
N LYS A 31 -10.54 37.04 0.03
CA LYS A 31 -11.22 35.79 -0.36
C LYS A 31 -10.59 34.54 0.25
N TYR A 32 -9.32 34.65 0.66
CA TYR A 32 -8.53 33.57 1.24
C TYR A 32 -7.81 34.09 2.47
N THR A 33 -8.02 33.43 3.60
CA THR A 33 -7.32 33.73 4.85
C THR A 33 -5.93 33.11 4.83
N THR A 34 -4.94 33.76 5.44
CA THR A 34 -3.53 33.33 5.37
C THR A 34 -3.32 31.89 5.87
N GLY A 35 -4.15 31.41 6.80
CA GLY A 35 -4.12 30.02 7.29
C GLY A 35 -4.62 28.98 6.28
N GLU A 36 -5.48 29.36 5.34
CA GLU A 36 -5.99 28.44 4.32
C GLU A 36 -4.87 28.03 3.34
N TYR A 37 -4.01 28.97 2.95
CA TYR A 37 -2.83 28.69 2.12
C TYR A 37 -1.86 27.68 2.76
N VAL A 38 -1.73 27.69 4.09
CA VAL A 38 -0.92 26.71 4.82
C VAL A 38 -1.56 25.33 4.76
N LEU A 39 -2.89 25.25 4.85
CA LEU A 39 -3.65 24.01 4.72
C LEU A 39 -3.48 23.41 3.31
N TRP A 40 -3.52 24.24 2.27
CA TRP A 40 -3.28 23.80 0.89
C TRP A 40 -1.87 23.22 0.71
N GLY A 41 -0.85 23.85 1.31
CA GLY A 41 0.52 23.33 1.30
C GLY A 41 0.66 22.01 2.07
N ALA A 42 0.08 21.91 3.26
CA ALA A 42 0.08 20.69 4.06
C ALA A 42 -0.66 19.54 3.37
N TYR A 43 -1.80 19.84 2.74
CA TYR A 43 -2.57 18.87 1.96
C TYR A 43 -1.79 18.37 0.76
N ALA A 44 -1.16 19.26 -0.01
CA ALA A 44 -0.34 18.88 -1.15
C ALA A 44 0.86 18.01 -0.74
N ALA A 45 1.52 18.35 0.37
CA ALA A 45 2.63 17.56 0.90
C ALA A 45 2.17 16.15 1.35
N MET A 46 1.07 16.06 2.09
CA MET A 46 0.52 14.78 2.54
C MET A 46 0.06 13.92 1.36
N PHE A 47 -0.56 14.55 0.35
CA PHE A 47 -0.98 13.88 -0.87
C PHE A 47 0.23 13.35 -1.67
N ALA A 48 1.31 14.12 -1.79
CA ALA A 48 2.53 13.68 -2.45
C ALA A 48 3.18 12.48 -1.73
N VAL A 49 3.21 12.49 -0.40
CA VAL A 49 3.70 11.35 0.40
C VAL A 49 2.81 10.11 0.18
N ALA A 50 1.50 10.27 0.17
CA ALA A 50 0.58 9.16 -0.08
C ALA A 50 0.78 8.54 -1.47
N LEU A 51 0.95 9.37 -2.51
CA LEU A 51 1.26 8.90 -3.86
C LEU A 51 2.61 8.19 -3.93
N PHE A 52 3.63 8.71 -3.26
CA PHE A 52 4.94 8.09 -3.19
C PHE A 52 4.87 6.69 -2.56
N LEU A 53 4.15 6.55 -1.43
CA LEU A 53 3.94 5.27 -0.77
C LEU A 53 3.18 4.29 -1.66
N LEU A 54 2.18 4.75 -2.39
CA LEU A 54 1.39 3.93 -3.31
C LEU A 54 2.25 3.36 -4.45
N VAL A 55 3.09 4.20 -5.07
CA VAL A 55 4.03 3.79 -6.13
C VAL A 55 5.13 2.86 -5.59
N HIS A 56 5.61 3.14 -4.37
CA HIS A 56 6.58 2.27 -3.71
C HIS A 56 5.98 0.88 -3.45
N MET A 57 4.73 0.82 -3.02
CA MET A 57 4.01 -0.43 -2.76
C MET A 57 3.71 -1.19 -4.05
N SER A 58 3.36 -0.52 -5.16
CA SER A 58 3.07 -1.20 -6.43
C SER A 58 4.30 -1.97 -6.97
N SER A 59 5.50 -1.40 -6.84
CA SER A 59 6.74 -2.05 -7.27
C SER A 59 7.09 -3.27 -6.41
N ASN A 60 6.72 -3.24 -5.12
CA ASN A 60 6.86 -4.38 -4.23
C ASN A 60 5.84 -5.49 -4.53
N VAL A 61 4.64 -5.14 -4.98
CA VAL A 61 3.61 -6.14 -5.36
C VAL A 61 4.04 -6.92 -6.60
N ASP A 62 4.61 -6.26 -7.61
CA ASP A 62 5.10 -6.96 -8.81
C ASP A 62 6.28 -7.90 -8.50
N GLN A 63 7.22 -7.44 -7.66
CA GLN A 63 8.32 -8.28 -7.20
C GLN A 63 7.82 -9.46 -6.35
N LEU A 64 6.86 -9.21 -5.46
CA LEU A 64 6.27 -10.25 -4.62
C LEU A 64 5.56 -11.31 -5.45
N ASN A 65 4.79 -10.91 -6.47
CA ASN A 65 4.09 -11.85 -7.34
C ASN A 65 5.07 -12.73 -8.13
N ARG A 66 6.17 -12.16 -8.62
CA ARG A 66 7.25 -12.93 -9.28
C ARG A 66 7.95 -13.89 -8.32
N ASN A 67 8.21 -13.48 -7.08
CA ASN A 67 8.82 -14.33 -6.07
C ASN A 67 7.91 -15.49 -5.67
N ILE A 68 6.59 -15.24 -5.56
CA ILE A 68 5.60 -16.28 -5.30
C ILE A 68 5.57 -17.30 -6.45
N GLU A 69 5.57 -16.84 -7.70
CA GLU A 69 5.56 -17.74 -8.86
C GLU A 69 6.85 -18.57 -8.94
N SER A 70 8.01 -17.96 -8.68
CA SER A 70 9.30 -18.66 -8.62
C SER A 70 9.29 -19.72 -7.51
N LEU A 71 8.87 -19.35 -6.30
CA LEU A 71 8.83 -20.26 -5.16
C LEU A 71 7.85 -21.42 -5.40
N LYS A 72 6.72 -21.16 -6.06
CA LYS A 72 5.78 -22.21 -6.45
C LYS A 72 6.40 -23.19 -7.46
N GLY A 73 7.21 -22.69 -8.40
CA GLY A 73 8.01 -23.51 -9.31
C GLY A 73 8.96 -24.43 -8.55
N ASP A 74 9.77 -23.86 -7.65
CA ASP A 74 10.77 -24.60 -6.86
C ASP A 74 10.11 -25.69 -5.98
N VAL A 75 8.98 -25.36 -5.34
CA VAL A 75 8.20 -26.32 -4.54
C VAL A 75 7.63 -27.45 -5.40
N SER A 76 7.15 -27.13 -6.60
CA SER A 76 6.64 -28.14 -7.53
C SER A 76 7.76 -29.10 -7.97
N GLU A 77 8.93 -28.57 -8.31
CA GLU A 77 10.10 -29.38 -8.68
C GLU A 77 10.54 -30.29 -7.51
N GLN A 78 10.65 -29.73 -6.31
CA GLN A 78 11.02 -30.48 -5.12
C GLN A 78 10.01 -31.59 -4.80
N THR A 79 8.71 -31.33 -5.03
CA THR A 79 7.65 -32.33 -4.84
C THR A 79 7.81 -33.50 -5.81
N THR A 80 8.01 -33.22 -7.10
CA THR A 80 8.25 -34.26 -8.12
C THR A 80 9.52 -35.06 -7.82
N LEU A 81 10.60 -34.41 -7.40
CA LEU A 81 11.83 -35.10 -6.99
C LEU A 81 11.60 -36.01 -5.77
N ASN A 82 10.88 -35.52 -4.76
CA ASN A 82 10.54 -36.31 -3.58
C ASN A 82 9.64 -37.51 -3.91
N GLU A 83 8.63 -37.32 -4.77
CA GLU A 83 7.79 -38.41 -5.26
C GLU A 83 8.64 -39.45 -6.00
N ASN A 84 9.49 -39.02 -6.92
CA ASN A 84 10.38 -39.92 -7.66
C ASN A 84 11.31 -40.71 -6.73
N LEU A 85 11.96 -40.04 -5.77
CA LEU A 85 12.80 -40.70 -4.76
C LEU A 85 12.00 -41.69 -3.91
N THR A 86 10.75 -41.35 -3.57
CA THR A 86 9.85 -42.23 -2.83
C THR A 86 9.50 -43.48 -3.65
N TYR A 87 9.20 -43.33 -4.94
CA TYR A 87 9.01 -44.45 -5.85
C TYR A 87 10.25 -45.34 -5.97
N GLN A 88 11.43 -44.75 -6.16
CA GLN A 88 12.69 -45.50 -6.20
C GLN A 88 12.93 -46.28 -4.90
N LYS A 89 12.66 -45.66 -3.75
CA LYS A 89 12.77 -46.34 -2.45
C LYS A 89 11.80 -47.51 -2.34
N MET A 90 10.55 -47.34 -2.75
CA MET A 90 9.56 -48.43 -2.74
C MET A 90 9.99 -49.58 -3.65
N GLU A 91 10.47 -49.27 -4.85
CA GLU A 91 10.98 -50.27 -5.79
C GLU A 91 12.19 -51.02 -5.22
N TYR A 92 13.14 -50.31 -4.63
CA TYR A 92 14.33 -50.93 -4.04
C TYR A 92 14.05 -51.71 -2.76
N SER A 93 13.03 -51.31 -1.99
CA SER A 93 12.59 -52.01 -0.78
C SER A 93 11.65 -53.17 -1.08
N ASN A 94 11.28 -53.39 -2.35
CA ASN A 94 10.39 -54.47 -2.74
C ASN A 94 11.06 -55.83 -2.47
N PRO A 95 10.46 -56.68 -1.61
CA PRO A 95 11.07 -57.96 -1.23
C PRO A 95 11.27 -58.88 -2.44
N GLU A 96 10.35 -58.90 -3.41
CA GLU A 96 10.49 -59.73 -4.62
C GLU A 96 11.76 -59.36 -5.41
N ARG A 97 12.03 -58.05 -5.55
CA ARG A 97 13.22 -57.55 -6.23
C ARG A 97 14.49 -57.92 -5.48
N ILE A 98 14.49 -57.79 -4.16
CA ILE A 98 15.64 -58.14 -3.31
C ILE A 98 15.93 -59.65 -3.42
N LEU A 99 14.90 -60.49 -3.37
CA LEU A 99 15.03 -61.94 -3.49
C LEU A 99 15.51 -62.36 -4.90
N ALA A 100 15.05 -61.68 -5.95
CA ALA A 100 15.51 -61.91 -7.32
C ALA A 100 17.01 -61.60 -7.47
N ILE A 101 17.46 -60.44 -6.98
CA ILE A 101 18.88 -60.04 -6.99
C ILE A 101 19.72 -61.02 -6.15
N ALA A 102 19.22 -61.45 -4.99
CA ALA A 102 19.93 -62.40 -4.13
C ALA A 102 20.17 -63.75 -4.84
N LYS A 103 19.15 -64.27 -5.55
CA LYS A 103 19.28 -65.51 -6.33
C LYS A 103 20.26 -65.37 -7.50
N GLU A 104 20.23 -64.25 -8.21
CA GLU A 104 21.17 -63.96 -9.31
C GLU A 104 22.62 -63.91 -8.82
N ASN A 105 22.84 -63.38 -7.61
CA ASN A 105 24.17 -63.34 -6.97
C ASN A 105 24.56 -64.66 -6.26
N GLY A 106 23.82 -65.75 -6.47
CA GLY A 106 24.17 -67.09 -5.99
C GLY A 106 23.67 -67.43 -4.58
N LEU A 107 22.78 -66.63 -4.00
CA LEU A 107 22.12 -66.95 -2.73
C LEU A 107 20.83 -67.75 -2.98
N ASP A 108 20.92 -69.07 -2.88
CA ASP A 108 19.75 -69.95 -2.99
C ASP A 108 19.01 -70.06 -1.65
N ILE A 109 17.89 -69.34 -1.54
CA ILE A 109 17.10 -69.24 -0.31
C ILE A 109 15.99 -70.30 -0.37
N GLN A 110 16.17 -71.38 0.38
CA GLN A 110 15.11 -72.36 0.66
C GLN A 110 13.93 -71.60 1.28
N ASN A 111 12.70 -71.85 0.79
CA ASN A 111 11.43 -71.19 1.14
C ASN A 111 10.98 -71.35 2.62
N THR A 112 11.91 -71.17 3.55
CA THR A 112 11.68 -71.27 5.00
C THR A 112 11.01 -69.99 5.46
N LYS A 113 9.82 -70.16 6.03
CA LYS A 113 8.95 -69.13 6.59
C LYS A 113 9.74 -68.03 7.30
N VAL A 114 9.86 -66.88 6.64
CA VAL A 114 10.50 -65.70 7.20
C VAL A 114 9.61 -65.21 8.35
N LYS A 115 10.12 -65.23 9.59
CA LYS A 115 9.43 -64.59 10.73
C LYS A 115 9.45 -63.09 10.48
N GLN A 116 8.28 -62.49 10.28
CA GLN A 116 8.19 -61.04 10.19
C GLN A 116 8.67 -60.45 11.52
N ALA A 117 9.69 -59.60 11.47
CA ALA A 117 10.11 -58.80 12.60
C ALA A 117 9.03 -57.74 12.84
N THR A 118 8.09 -58.04 13.72
CA THR A 118 7.21 -57.03 14.30
C THR A 118 8.08 -56.09 15.12
N THR A 119 8.28 -54.87 14.62
CA THR A 119 8.89 -53.78 15.39
C THR A 119 7.98 -53.48 16.57
N ILE A 120 8.54 -53.61 17.77
CA ILE A 120 7.94 -53.27 19.06
C ILE A 120 8.01 -51.75 19.22
N GLU A 121 6.90 -51.15 19.68
CA GLU A 121 6.64 -49.79 20.18
C GLU A 121 7.52 -48.61 19.70
#